data_AF-A0A917WTA1-F1
#
_entry.id   AF-A0A917WTA1-F1
#
_cell.length_a   1.000
_cell.length_b   1.000
_cell.length_c   1.000
_cell.angle_alpha   90.00
_cell.angle_beta   90.00
_cell.angle_gamma   90.00
#
_symmetry.space_group_name_H-M   'P 1'
#
loop_
_entity.id
_entity.type
_entity.pdbx_description
1 polymer ?
#
loop_
_entity_poly.entity_id
_entity_poly.type
_entity_poly.pdbx_seq_one_letter_code
_entity_poly.pdbx_strand_id
1 'polypeptide(L)'
;MIVVFIFRFLIFIAIIFMLYSAYKYIINPKRKLEVAKDKKVFYFLDESDNIKKNFLMTYKGILFEGEKYLGTTENSFDVINISVSARHPSELKGLERDDLYFLEEEILIRYPYATVEWKNPINKLVLKK
;
A
#
# COMPACT_ATOMS: atom_id res chain seq x y z
N MET A 1 -34.62 -35.21 -21.18
CA MET A 1 -33.37 -35.74 -20.60
C MET A 1 -32.18 -34.79 -20.82
N ILE A 2 -31.88 -34.37 -22.06
CA ILE A 2 -30.78 -33.43 -22.39
C ILE A 2 -30.86 -32.08 -21.66
N VAL A 3 -32.06 -31.48 -21.55
CA VAL A 3 -32.26 -30.19 -20.86
C VAL A 3 -31.80 -30.20 -19.39
N VAL A 4 -31.99 -31.33 -18.69
CA VAL A 4 -31.55 -31.49 -17.29
C VAL A 4 -30.03 -31.50 -17.20
N PHE A 5 -29.34 -32.12 -18.16
CA PHE A 5 -27.88 -32.12 -18.21
C PHE A 5 -27.32 -30.73 -18.54
N ILE A 6 -27.96 -29.99 -19.46
CA ILE A 6 -27.58 -28.61 -19.78
C ILE A 6 -27.73 -27.71 -18.55
N PHE A 7 -28.83 -27.83 -17.81
CA PHE A 7 -29.06 -27.02 -16.61
C PHE A 7 -28.05 -27.33 -15.50
N ARG A 8 -27.72 -28.61 -15.29
CA ARG A 8 -26.66 -29.02 -14.34
C ARG A 8 -25.29 -28.46 -14.73
N PHE A 9 -24.97 -28.46 -16.02
CA PHE A 9 -23.72 -27.89 -16.54
C PHE A 9 -23.67 -26.37 -16.35
N LEU A 10 -24.78 -25.67 -16.56
CA LEU A 10 -24.89 -24.22 -16.35
C LEU A 10 -24.69 -23.85 -14.88
N ILE A 11 -25.31 -24.60 -13.95
CA ILE A 11 -25.07 -24.43 -12.52
C ILE A 11 -23.60 -24.65 -12.17
N PHE A 12 -22.96 -25.68 -12.74
CA PHE A 12 -21.55 -25.96 -12.50
C PHE A 12 -20.64 -24.80 -12.95
N ILE A 13 -20.90 -24.24 -14.14
CA ILE A 13 -20.19 -23.04 -14.62
C ILE A 13 -20.43 -21.85 -13.68
N ALA A 14 -21.66 -21.63 -13.23
CA ALA A 14 -21.99 -20.55 -12.32
C ALA A 14 -21.22 -20.67 -10.99
N ILE A 15 -21.10 -21.89 -10.44
CA ILE A 15 -20.30 -22.16 -9.24
C ILE A 15 -18.82 -21.86 -9.48
N ILE A 16 -18.24 -22.33 -10.60
CA ILE A 16 -16.84 -22.02 -10.94
C ILE A 16 -16.61 -20.52 -11.03
N PHE A 17 -17.52 -19.80 -11.69
CA PHE A 17 -17.43 -18.35 -11.84
C PHE A 17 -17.52 -17.62 -10.49
N MET A 18 -18.40 -18.09 -9.60
CA MET A 18 -18.52 -17.55 -8.25
C MET A 18 -17.26 -17.79 -7.42
N LEU A 19 -16.69 -19.00 -7.48
CA LEU A 19 -15.43 -19.34 -6.80
C LEU A 19 -14.25 -18.52 -7.31
N TYR A 20 -14.11 -18.38 -8.64
CA TYR A 20 -13.08 -17.55 -9.26
C TYR A 20 -13.21 -16.08 -8.82
N SER A 21 -14.43 -15.55 -8.80
CA SER A 21 -14.69 -14.17 -8.38
C SER A 21 -14.39 -13.96 -6.90
N ALA A 22 -14.79 -14.90 -6.03
CA ALA A 22 -14.49 -14.85 -4.61
C ALA A 22 -12.98 -14.93 -4.34
N TYR A 23 -12.26 -15.82 -5.03
CA TYR A 23 -10.80 -15.94 -4.95
C TYR A 23 -10.10 -14.64 -5.35
N LYS A 24 -10.46 -14.08 -6.51
CA LYS A 24 -9.91 -12.81 -7.00
C LYS A 24 -10.22 -11.64 -6.06
N TYR A 25 -11.40 -11.63 -5.44
CA TYR A 25 -11.79 -10.62 -4.48
C TYR A 25 -10.99 -10.72 -3.17
N ILE A 26 -10.76 -11.93 -2.64
CA ILE A 26 -10.00 -12.15 -1.41
C ILE A 26 -8.52 -11.80 -1.60
N ILE A 27 -7.96 -12.05 -2.77
CA ILE A 27 -6.54 -11.79 -3.08
C ILE A 27 -6.26 -10.31 -3.36
N ASN A 28 -7.29 -9.46 -3.51
CA ASN A 28 -7.08 -8.05 -3.72
C ASN A 28 -6.24 -7.45 -2.57
N PRO A 29 -4.99 -7.06 -2.82
CA PRO A 29 -4.06 -6.70 -1.75
C PRO A 29 -4.47 -5.41 -1.03
N LYS A 30 -5.31 -4.58 -1.68
CA LYS A 30 -5.93 -3.39 -1.06
C LYS A 30 -6.82 -3.74 0.13
N ARG A 31 -7.45 -4.92 0.13
CA ARG A 31 -8.28 -5.37 1.25
C ARG A 31 -7.46 -5.55 2.53
N LYS A 32 -6.23 -6.07 2.42
CA LYS A 32 -5.35 -6.24 3.59
C LYS A 32 -4.95 -4.88 4.18
N LEU A 33 -4.71 -3.89 3.32
CA LEU A 33 -4.44 -2.51 3.71
C LEU A 33 -5.63 -1.87 4.43
N GLU A 34 -6.85 -2.03 3.90
CA GLU A 34 -8.08 -1.54 4.54
C GLU A 34 -8.30 -2.17 5.92
N VAL A 35 -8.16 -3.50 6.03
CA VAL A 35 -8.29 -4.21 7.31
C VAL A 35 -7.24 -3.75 8.32
N ALA A 36 -6.00 -3.47 7.87
CA ALA A 36 -4.96 -2.93 8.74
C ALA A 36 -5.26 -1.50 9.19
N LYS A 37 -5.78 -0.65 8.29
CA LYS A 37 -6.22 0.72 8.59
C LYS A 37 -7.31 0.69 9.66
N ASP A 38 -8.34 -0.14 9.49
CA ASP A 38 -9.45 -0.26 10.44
C ASP A 38 -8.99 -0.76 11.82
N LYS A 39 -8.03 -1.70 11.82
CA LYS A 39 -7.40 -2.20 13.05
C LYS A 39 -6.35 -1.26 13.63
N LYS A 40 -6.05 -0.14 12.97
CA LYS A 40 -5.03 0.85 13.33
C LYS A 40 -3.61 0.26 13.50
N VAL A 41 -3.32 -0.81 12.77
CA VAL A 41 -2.00 -1.47 12.80
C VAL A 41 -1.17 -1.07 11.59
N PHE A 42 0.14 -1.25 11.69
CA PHE A 42 1.04 -1.03 10.57
C PHE A 42 0.79 -2.06 9.45
N TYR A 43 0.73 -1.58 8.21
CA TYR A 43 0.80 -2.45 7.02
C TYR A 43 1.39 -1.68 5.84
N PHE A 44 2.30 -2.32 5.11
CA PHE A 44 2.96 -1.77 3.94
C PHE A 44 2.55 -2.55 2.70
N LEU A 45 1.95 -1.87 1.74
CA LEU A 45 1.50 -2.43 0.47
C LEU A 45 2.30 -1.80 -0.67
N ASP A 46 3.13 -2.60 -1.31
CA ASP A 46 3.97 -2.16 -2.41
C ASP A 46 4.13 -3.24 -3.48
N GLU A 47 4.29 -2.78 -4.71
CA GLU A 47 4.70 -3.57 -5.85
C GLU A 47 6.13 -3.12 -6.20
N SER A 48 7.14 -3.68 -5.51
CA SER A 48 8.55 -3.29 -5.62
C SER A 48 9.06 -3.32 -7.06
N ASP A 49 8.60 -4.30 -7.84
CA ASP A 49 9.01 -4.52 -9.23
C ASP A 49 8.46 -3.45 -10.18
N ASN A 50 7.47 -2.68 -9.73
CA ASN A 50 6.84 -1.62 -10.51
C ASN A 50 7.10 -0.25 -9.87
N ILE A 51 8.20 0.38 -10.28
CA ILE A 51 8.64 1.67 -9.75
C ILE A 51 7.65 2.79 -10.07
N LYS A 52 6.85 2.68 -11.14
CA LYS A 52 5.83 3.67 -11.51
C LYS A 52 4.61 3.66 -10.60
N LYS A 53 4.41 2.59 -9.82
CA LYS A 53 3.31 2.50 -8.87
C LYS A 53 3.74 3.01 -7.51
N ASN A 54 2.96 3.93 -6.96
CA ASN A 54 3.13 4.37 -5.58
C ASN A 54 2.87 3.21 -4.62
N PHE A 55 3.64 3.14 -3.53
CA PHE A 55 3.27 2.27 -2.43
C PHE A 55 2.22 2.94 -1.54
N LEU A 56 1.47 2.12 -0.82
CA LEU A 56 0.54 2.56 0.20
C LEU A 56 0.95 1.96 1.53
N MET A 57 0.84 2.73 2.61
CA MET A 57 1.03 2.19 3.94
C MET A 57 0.01 2.76 4.90
N THR A 58 -0.31 2.03 5.95
CA THR A 58 -1.18 2.51 7.02
C THR A 58 -0.54 2.35 8.38
N TYR A 59 -0.81 3.29 9.28
CA TYR A 59 -0.35 3.28 10.66
C TYR A 59 -1.28 4.12 11.52
N LYS A 60 -1.65 3.62 12.71
CA LYS A 60 -2.65 4.24 13.61
C LYS A 60 -3.98 4.59 12.93
N GLY A 61 -4.30 3.93 11.81
CA GLY A 61 -5.49 4.18 11.01
C GLY A 61 -5.37 5.34 10.00
N ILE A 62 -4.19 5.92 9.84
CA ILE A 62 -3.87 6.92 8.83
C ILE A 62 -3.41 6.19 7.56
N LEU A 63 -3.83 6.65 6.39
CA LEU A 63 -3.36 6.13 5.11
C LEU A 63 -2.35 7.08 4.46
N PHE A 64 -1.17 6.55 4.15
CA PHE A 64 -0.09 7.24 3.48
C PHE A 64 0.15 6.66 2.08
N GLU A 65 0.69 7.51 1.21
CA GLU A 65 1.09 7.18 -0.15
C GLU A 65 2.51 7.67 -0.40
N GLY A 66 3.37 6.78 -0.87
CA GLY A 66 4.76 7.06 -1.22
C GLY A 66 4.98 7.03 -2.72
N GLU A 67 5.30 8.19 -3.28
CA GLU A 67 5.70 8.35 -4.68
C GLU A 67 7.20 8.04 -4.80
N LYS A 68 7.56 7.09 -5.68
CA LYS A 68 8.94 6.63 -5.88
C LYS A 68 9.57 7.35 -7.06
N TYR A 69 10.76 7.91 -6.86
CA TYR A 69 11.54 8.57 -7.91
C TYR A 69 12.83 7.78 -8.18
N LEU A 70 12.95 7.36 -9.43
CA LEU A 70 14.09 6.62 -9.92
C LEU A 70 15.24 7.57 -10.23
N GLY A 71 16.45 7.17 -9.87
CA GLY A 71 17.67 7.86 -10.26
C GLY A 71 18.82 6.89 -10.36
N THR A 72 20.03 7.43 -10.30
CA THR A 72 21.27 6.66 -10.45
C THR A 72 22.02 6.62 -9.15
N THR A 73 22.38 5.42 -8.69
CA THR A 73 23.43 5.19 -7.71
C THR A 73 24.77 5.08 -8.43
N GLU A 74 25.87 4.87 -7.70
CA GLU A 74 27.20 4.68 -8.30
C GLU A 74 27.25 3.46 -9.23
N ASN A 75 26.41 2.44 -9.00
CA ASN A 75 26.52 1.14 -9.65
C ASN A 75 25.25 0.70 -10.42
N SER A 76 24.10 1.37 -10.21
CA SER A 76 22.81 0.94 -10.80
C SER A 76 21.76 2.06 -10.80
N PHE A 77 20.66 1.84 -11.54
CA PHE A 77 19.44 2.61 -11.35
C PHE A 77 18.67 2.06 -10.15
N ASP A 78 18.25 2.94 -9.24
CA ASP A 78 17.48 2.58 -8.05
C ASP A 78 16.51 3.71 -7.65
N VAL A 79 15.64 3.45 -6.68
CA VAL A 79 14.78 4.47 -6.06
C VAL A 79 15.64 5.30 -5.10
N ILE A 80 15.91 6.55 -5.48
CA ILE A 80 16.78 7.46 -4.73
C ILE A 80 16.02 8.49 -3.91
N ASN A 81 14.75 8.76 -4.24
CA ASN A 81 13.91 9.65 -3.46
C ASN A 81 12.50 9.08 -3.36
N ILE A 82 11.89 9.22 -2.19
CA ILE A 82 10.51 8.84 -1.93
C ILE A 82 9.80 10.03 -1.32
N SER A 83 8.72 10.49 -1.97
CA SER A 83 7.89 11.55 -1.41
C SER A 83 6.63 10.97 -0.79
N VAL A 84 6.44 11.17 0.51
CA VAL A 84 5.36 10.56 1.29
C VAL A 84 4.30 11.59 1.66
N SER A 85 3.04 11.28 1.40
CA SER A 85 1.90 12.13 1.75
C SER A 85 0.81 11.35 2.47
N ALA A 86 0.03 12.03 3.31
CA ALA A 86 -1.19 11.46 3.86
C ALA A 86 -2.34 11.68 2.87
N ARG A 87 -3.09 10.62 2.55
CA ARG A 87 -4.28 10.72 1.68
C ARG A 87 -5.35 11.65 2.24
N HIS A 88 -5.48 11.66 3.56
CA HIS A 88 -6.41 12.53 4.28
C HIS A 88 -5.66 13.25 5.39
N PRO A 89 -5.17 14.49 5.15
CA PRO A 89 -4.42 15.25 6.15
C PRO A 89 -5.18 15.49 7.47
N SER A 90 -6.51 15.44 7.45
CA SER A 90 -7.36 15.52 8.65
C SER A 90 -7.20 14.32 9.59
N GLU A 91 -6.76 13.17 9.09
CA GLU A 91 -6.52 11.95 9.88
C GLU A 91 -5.20 12.01 10.67
N LEU A 92 -4.31 12.98 10.38
CA LEU A 92 -2.99 13.11 11.01
C LEU A 92 -3.02 13.45 12.51
N LYS A 93 -4.20 13.70 13.10
CA LYS A 93 -4.34 14.03 14.51
C LYS A 93 -3.86 12.86 15.39
N GLY A 94 -2.91 13.14 16.28
CA GLY A 94 -2.31 12.15 17.17
C GLY A 94 -1.12 11.39 16.58
N LEU A 95 -0.66 11.79 15.38
CA LEU A 95 0.62 11.36 14.85
C LEU A 95 1.75 12.15 15.53
N GLU A 96 2.70 11.43 16.09
CA GLU A 96 3.86 11.98 16.80
C GLU A 96 5.12 11.89 15.94
N ARG A 97 6.20 12.55 16.39
CA ARG A 97 7.48 12.50 15.67
C ARG A 97 8.07 11.09 15.66
N ASP A 98 7.99 10.37 16.77
CA ASP A 98 8.55 9.03 16.88
C ASP A 98 7.83 8.04 15.95
N ASP A 99 6.54 8.27 15.68
CA ASP A 99 5.80 7.53 14.67
C ASP A 99 6.37 7.75 13.27
N LEU A 100 6.80 8.98 12.95
CA LEU A 100 7.42 9.30 11.66
C LEU A 100 8.78 8.63 11.51
N TYR A 101 9.57 8.55 12.58
CA TYR A 101 10.83 7.80 12.55
C TYR A 101 10.60 6.31 12.30
N PHE A 102 9.64 5.70 12.99
CA PHE A 102 9.26 4.30 12.73
C PHE A 102 8.85 4.08 11.27
N LEU A 103 8.01 4.95 10.70
CA LEU A 103 7.57 4.85 9.31
C LEU A 103 8.72 5.04 8.32
N GLU A 104 9.64 5.97 8.61
CA GLU A 104 10.81 6.22 7.78
C GLU A 104 11.76 5.02 7.79
N GLU A 105 12.03 4.42 8.95
CA GLU A 105 12.80 3.18 9.06
C GLU A 105 12.18 2.04 8.23
N GLU A 106 10.86 1.84 8.33
CA GLU A 106 10.15 0.84 7.53
C GLU A 106 10.26 1.08 6.02
N ILE A 107 10.28 2.34 5.58
CA ILE A 107 10.52 2.67 4.17
C ILE A 107 11.96 2.34 3.78
N LEU A 108 12.94 2.74 4.59
CA LEU A 108 14.37 2.56 4.30
C LEU A 108 14.81 1.09 4.34
N ILE A 109 14.15 0.24 5.13
CA ILE A 109 14.36 -1.22 5.08
C ILE A 109 14.08 -1.79 3.67
N ARG A 110 13.10 -1.22 2.96
CA ARG A 110 12.71 -1.66 1.60
C ARG A 110 13.44 -0.89 0.50
N TYR A 111 13.81 0.36 0.77
CA TYR A 111 14.45 1.28 -0.16
C TYR A 111 15.70 1.91 0.48
N PRO A 112 16.79 1.14 0.62
CA PRO A 112 17.94 1.54 1.43
C PRO A 112 18.75 2.71 0.89
N TYR A 113 18.63 3.01 -0.41
CA TYR A 113 19.32 4.13 -1.06
C TYR A 113 18.43 5.38 -1.20
N ALA A 114 17.19 5.32 -0.73
CA ALA A 114 16.26 6.43 -0.89
C ALA A 114 16.41 7.46 0.22
N THR A 115 16.24 8.74 -0.12
CA THR A 115 15.88 9.78 0.84
C THR A 115 14.37 9.85 0.98
N VAL A 116 13.86 10.01 2.20
CA VAL A 116 12.41 10.11 2.47
C VAL A 116 12.03 11.57 2.69
N GLU A 117 11.18 12.09 1.83
CA GLU A 117 10.65 13.46 1.89
C GLU A 117 9.18 13.44 2.29
N TRP A 118 8.89 13.90 3.50
CA TRP A 118 7.53 14.05 3.98
C TRP A 118 6.86 15.29 3.35
N LYS A 119 5.71 15.14 2.68
CA LYS A 119 4.92 16.27 2.13
C LYS A 119 4.18 17.02 3.25
N ASN A 120 3.71 18.22 2.94
CA ASN A 120 2.88 19.03 3.85
C ASN A 120 1.55 18.30 4.17
N PRO A 121 1.06 18.34 5.43
CA PRO A 121 1.60 19.06 6.59
C PRO A 121 2.59 18.28 7.45
N ILE A 122 2.94 17.05 7.06
CA ILE A 122 3.79 16.15 7.85
C ILE A 122 5.20 16.72 8.04
N ASN A 123 5.78 17.33 6.99
CA ASN A 123 7.08 18.01 7.11
C ASN A 123 7.18 19.02 8.26
N LYS A 124 6.08 19.66 8.64
CA LYS A 124 6.07 20.64 9.75
C LYS A 124 6.39 19.99 11.10
N LEU A 125 6.13 18.69 11.25
CA LEU A 125 6.50 17.91 12.43
C LEU A 125 7.96 17.47 12.39
N VAL A 126 8.52 17.22 11.21
CA VAL A 126 9.91 16.79 11.00
C VAL A 126 10.90 17.96 11.10
N LEU A 127 10.52 19.15 10.60
CA LEU A 127 11.40 20.32 10.51
C LEU A 127 11.68 21.05 11.85
N LYS A 128 10.94 20.75 12.93
CA LYS A 128 11.17 21.37 14.24
C LYS A 128 12.32 20.70 15.00
N LYS A 129 13.55 20.77 14.50
CA LYS A 129 14.71 20.42 15.35
C LYS A 129 14.95 21.49 16.40
#